data_AF-A0A7X9PCE3-F1
#
_entry.id   AF-A0A7X9PCE3-F1
#
_cell.length_a   1.000
_cell.length_b   1.000
_cell.length_c   1.000
_cell.angle_alpha   90.00
_cell.angle_beta   90.00
_cell.angle_gamma   90.00
#
_symmetry.space_group_name_H-M   'P 1'
#
loop_
_entity.id
_entity.type
_entity.pdbx_description
1 polymer ?
#
loop_
_entity_poly.entity_id
_entity_poly.type
_entity_poly.pdbx_seq_one_letter_code
_entity_poly.pdbx_strand_id
1 'polypeptide(L)'
;MPSNQSYRRFRSALPGFAALGLIAILSASAIGAVLRIECEDFVDYGSGAGASPTGGSGGANRVYTDTSTGVDGETISGTVTSNYSTWSQEGGTEYLEYVLVVPEGGYYEFTIRGACPVATSTLRLWDITNGVIVDEPLDTSASGGWVGANMAQYVGPNLLPLSPGQIRLRMYITGTGMNNDWFELNRASDNTSHGLVSGTVKDDAGNPIPWAQVSTYAFESPLVSFRSTTNAEGRYSLLAPVGSDVVVSAIAPGYGTPAEAVVTVSDTTPATANFVLAYDGKYEAEFWSDAFRAPVSAPVDHGVAVGDNVMNASNGQYVGTFNTWNGVPEWVEYKVTAPTAGLYTLMLNYATTGSGTWLVNVAETGAHFMQTLGSTGGWDYYTDQAFDLPVALKQGVNNVRFTTEGAGAINFDYFTLTDTGQVPGTVHGTVMNASVSPKTPISGATITVKDAADMTVAVTTTNASGLYSVMLPAGFYTLIPEKTGFESTPKPANVTEGGSTQV
;
A
#
# COMPACT_ATOMS: atom_id res chain seq x y z
N MET A 1 7.11 -15.39 -43.10
CA MET A 1 6.22 -14.64 -42.19
C MET A 1 5.56 -15.67 -41.30
N PRO A 2 5.91 -15.81 -40.01
CA PRO A 2 5.18 -16.72 -39.14
C PRO A 2 3.83 -16.08 -38.79
N SER A 3 2.79 -16.90 -38.77
CA SER A 3 1.41 -16.51 -38.49
C SER A 3 1.19 -16.25 -36.99
N ASN A 4 0.65 -15.09 -36.64
CA ASN A 4 0.11 -14.79 -35.30
C ASN A 4 -0.98 -15.83 -34.96
N GLN A 5 -0.74 -16.69 -33.96
CA GLN A 5 -1.78 -17.55 -33.40
C GLN A 5 -2.39 -16.86 -32.17
N SER A 6 -3.66 -16.51 -32.28
CA SER A 6 -4.50 -16.10 -31.14
C SER A 6 -4.98 -17.36 -30.40
N TYR A 7 -4.63 -17.50 -29.12
CA TYR A 7 -5.07 -18.61 -28.30
C TYR A 7 -6.48 -18.32 -27.76
N ARG A 8 -7.44 -19.22 -27.98
CA ARG A 8 -8.79 -19.16 -27.40
C ARG A 8 -9.00 -20.27 -26.36
N ARG A 9 -9.58 -19.89 -25.22
CA ARG A 9 -10.16 -20.70 -24.12
C ARG A 9 -10.25 -22.21 -24.34
N PHE A 10 -9.58 -23.00 -23.50
CA PHE A 10 -9.98 -24.37 -23.17
C PHE A 10 -10.69 -24.40 -21.81
N ARG A 11 -12.03 -24.46 -21.79
CA ARG A 11 -12.77 -24.89 -20.61
C ARG A 11 -12.74 -26.43 -20.58
N SER A 12 -11.88 -27.05 -19.78
CA SER A 12 -12.01 -28.47 -19.48
C SER A 12 -12.82 -28.65 -18.20
N ALA A 13 -14.06 -29.11 -18.35
CA ALA A 13 -14.90 -29.53 -17.24
C ALA A 13 -14.49 -30.93 -16.78
N LEU A 14 -13.63 -31.02 -15.76
CA LEU A 14 -13.43 -32.25 -14.98
C LEU A 14 -13.35 -31.91 -13.48
N PRO A 15 -14.22 -32.47 -12.63
CA PRO A 15 -14.21 -32.20 -11.20
C PRO A 15 -13.12 -33.04 -10.53
N GLY A 16 -12.18 -32.40 -9.82
CA GLY A 16 -11.26 -33.12 -8.92
C GLY A 16 -9.82 -32.62 -8.83
N PHE A 17 -9.42 -31.65 -9.64
CA PHE A 17 -8.16 -30.92 -9.46
C PHE A 17 -8.49 -29.44 -9.24
N ALA A 18 -7.90 -28.82 -8.21
CA ALA A 18 -7.81 -27.37 -8.15
C ALA A 18 -7.00 -26.92 -9.39
N ALA A 19 -7.72 -26.58 -10.46
CA ALA A 19 -7.13 -26.34 -11.76
C ALA A 19 -6.35 -25.02 -11.72
N LEU A 20 -5.03 -25.12 -11.57
CA LEU A 20 -4.09 -24.11 -12.04
C LEU A 20 -4.34 -23.93 -13.54
N GLY A 21 -5.17 -22.95 -13.90
CA GLY A 21 -5.49 -22.62 -15.28
C GLY A 21 -4.23 -22.13 -15.98
N LEU A 22 -3.63 -22.98 -16.80
CA LEU A 22 -2.55 -22.62 -17.70
C LEU A 22 -3.15 -21.81 -18.86
N ILE A 23 -2.82 -20.52 -18.98
CA ILE A 23 -3.21 -19.72 -20.15
C ILE A 23 -2.00 -18.86 -20.58
N ALA A 24 -1.25 -19.43 -21.55
CA ALA A 24 -0.19 -18.88 -22.41
C ALA A 24 1.16 -19.63 -22.28
N ILE A 25 1.47 -20.46 -23.28
CA ILE A 25 2.81 -21.05 -23.48
C ILE A 25 3.52 -20.19 -24.52
N LEU A 26 4.67 -19.60 -24.17
CA LEU A 26 5.57 -18.98 -25.15
C LEU A 26 6.05 -20.06 -26.11
N SER A 27 5.52 -20.05 -27.33
CA SER A 27 5.80 -21.09 -28.33
C SER A 27 7.04 -20.80 -29.19
N ALA A 28 7.74 -19.69 -28.97
CA ALA A 28 8.94 -19.37 -29.72
C ALA A 28 10.04 -18.85 -28.78
N SER A 29 11.20 -19.50 -28.85
CA SER A 29 12.39 -19.16 -28.08
C SER A 29 13.37 -18.27 -28.85
N ALA A 30 12.97 -17.70 -30.00
CA ALA A 30 13.84 -16.86 -30.82
C ALA A 30 13.73 -15.37 -30.44
N ILE A 31 14.84 -14.63 -30.57
CA ILE A 31 14.81 -13.15 -30.55
C ILE A 31 13.81 -12.64 -31.60
N GLY A 32 12.98 -11.67 -31.23
CA GLY A 32 11.90 -11.15 -32.06
C GLY A 32 10.65 -12.04 -32.09
N ALA A 33 10.59 -13.10 -31.27
CA ALA A 33 9.35 -13.79 -30.99
C ALA A 33 8.39 -12.86 -30.22
N VAL A 34 7.17 -12.75 -30.73
CA VAL A 34 6.09 -11.95 -30.15
C VAL A 34 5.11 -12.89 -29.45
N LEU A 35 4.85 -12.65 -28.16
CA LEU A 35 3.71 -13.24 -27.47
C LEU A 35 2.68 -12.16 -27.21
N ARG A 36 1.54 -12.24 -27.90
CA ARG A 36 0.35 -11.47 -27.56
C ARG A 36 -0.49 -12.22 -26.54
N ILE A 37 -0.88 -11.53 -25.48
CA ILE A 37 -1.80 -11.98 -24.43
C ILE A 37 -2.96 -10.99 -24.40
N GLU A 38 -4.18 -11.49 -24.58
CA GLU A 38 -5.38 -10.67 -24.44
C GLU A 38 -5.61 -10.36 -22.95
N CYS A 39 -5.93 -9.11 -22.62
CA CYS A 39 -6.06 -8.66 -21.24
C CYS A 39 -7.27 -9.29 -20.54
N GLU A 40 -8.29 -9.68 -21.30
CA GLU A 40 -9.43 -10.44 -20.81
C GLU A 40 -9.14 -11.93 -20.54
N ASP A 41 -7.94 -12.41 -20.88
CA ASP A 41 -7.48 -13.79 -20.63
C ASP A 41 -6.62 -13.89 -19.34
N PHE A 42 -6.91 -13.06 -18.35
CA PHE A 42 -6.33 -13.14 -17.00
C PHE A 42 -6.73 -14.41 -16.25
N VAL A 43 -5.98 -14.79 -15.21
CA VAL A 43 -6.30 -15.95 -14.38
C VAL A 43 -7.47 -15.64 -13.45
N ASP A 44 -8.56 -16.37 -13.63
CA ASP A 44 -9.73 -16.30 -12.76
C ASP A 44 -9.57 -17.22 -11.53
N TYR A 45 -9.32 -16.60 -10.37
CA TYR A 45 -9.36 -17.27 -9.06
C TYR A 45 -10.62 -16.91 -8.24
N GLY A 46 -11.61 -16.21 -8.83
CA GLY A 46 -12.68 -15.49 -8.13
C GLY A 46 -12.27 -14.10 -7.64
N SER A 47 -13.25 -13.27 -7.26
CA SER A 47 -13.02 -11.91 -6.78
C SER A 47 -12.06 -11.87 -5.58
N GLY A 48 -11.00 -11.06 -5.68
CA GLY A 48 -9.98 -10.90 -4.65
C GLY A 48 -8.77 -11.84 -4.73
N ALA A 49 -8.72 -12.78 -5.68
CA ALA A 49 -7.56 -13.68 -5.86
C ALA A 49 -6.91 -13.62 -7.25
N GLY A 50 -7.63 -13.23 -8.31
CA GLY A 50 -7.09 -13.08 -9.68
C GLY A 50 -7.29 -11.72 -10.34
N ALA A 51 -8.21 -10.95 -9.78
CA ALA A 51 -8.42 -9.54 -10.03
C ALA A 51 -9.04 -8.90 -8.79
N SER A 52 -8.76 -7.62 -8.55
CA SER A 52 -9.27 -6.87 -7.39
C SER A 52 -9.99 -5.60 -7.84
N PRO A 53 -11.25 -5.70 -8.29
CA PRO A 53 -12.02 -4.54 -8.74
C PRO A 53 -12.56 -3.72 -7.55
N THR A 54 -12.44 -2.40 -7.62
CA THR A 54 -13.08 -1.48 -6.67
C THR A 54 -14.47 -1.12 -7.20
N GLY A 55 -15.51 -1.75 -6.65
CA GLY A 55 -16.87 -1.74 -7.20
C GLY A 55 -17.39 -0.41 -7.76
N GLY A 56 -17.82 -0.44 -9.03
CA GLY A 56 -18.51 0.68 -9.71
C GLY A 56 -19.98 0.37 -9.97
N SER A 57 -20.86 1.31 -9.61
CA SER A 57 -22.28 1.29 -9.94
C SER A 57 -22.52 1.27 -11.46
N GLY A 58 -23.34 0.33 -11.92
CA GLY A 58 -23.63 0.10 -13.34
C GLY A 58 -24.11 1.35 -14.09
N GLY A 59 -23.28 1.82 -15.01
CA GLY A 59 -23.65 2.74 -16.09
C GLY A 59 -24.17 1.96 -17.30
N ALA A 60 -25.22 2.48 -17.94
CA ALA A 60 -26.09 1.80 -18.92
C ALA A 60 -25.47 1.45 -20.30
N ASN A 61 -24.16 1.24 -20.39
CA ASN A 61 -23.49 0.83 -21.64
C ASN A 61 -22.40 -0.24 -21.46
N ARG A 62 -22.36 -0.93 -20.32
CA ARG A 62 -21.45 -2.08 -20.08
C ARG A 62 -22.08 -3.36 -20.65
N VAL A 63 -21.36 -4.06 -21.53
CA VAL A 63 -21.87 -5.28 -22.21
C VAL A 63 -21.22 -6.57 -21.65
N TYR A 64 -20.18 -6.48 -20.81
CA TYR A 64 -19.62 -7.64 -20.10
C TYR A 64 -19.20 -7.30 -18.67
N THR A 65 -19.93 -7.83 -17.71
CA THR A 65 -19.45 -8.04 -16.34
C THR A 65 -19.31 -9.54 -16.18
N ASP A 66 -18.11 -10.06 -15.97
CA ASP A 66 -18.02 -11.39 -15.39
C ASP A 66 -18.39 -11.27 -13.91
N THR A 67 -19.66 -11.54 -13.62
CA THR A 67 -20.23 -11.40 -12.28
C THR A 67 -19.60 -12.34 -11.26
N SER A 68 -18.75 -13.28 -11.70
CA SER A 68 -17.99 -14.17 -10.81
C SER A 68 -16.61 -13.63 -10.41
N THR A 69 -16.05 -12.67 -11.17
CA THR A 69 -14.70 -12.09 -10.92
C THR A 69 -14.74 -10.61 -10.54
N GLY A 70 -15.78 -9.89 -10.98
CA GLY A 70 -15.98 -8.46 -10.74
C GLY A 70 -15.18 -7.54 -11.67
N VAL A 71 -14.46 -8.07 -12.67
CA VAL A 71 -13.70 -7.26 -13.65
C VAL A 71 -14.66 -6.56 -14.62
N ASP A 72 -14.47 -5.26 -14.80
CA ASP A 72 -15.23 -4.43 -15.73
C ASP A 72 -14.67 -4.56 -17.16
N GLY A 73 -15.50 -4.99 -18.11
CA GLY A 73 -15.14 -5.13 -19.52
C GLY A 73 -16.11 -4.44 -20.48
N GLU A 74 -15.60 -3.86 -21.56
CA GLU A 74 -16.44 -3.33 -22.66
C GLU A 74 -16.01 -3.81 -24.05
N THR A 75 -16.99 -3.98 -24.94
CA THR A 75 -16.73 -4.48 -26.29
C THR A 75 -16.05 -3.41 -27.15
N ILE A 76 -14.94 -3.79 -27.80
CA ILE A 76 -14.26 -2.89 -28.73
C ILE A 76 -15.02 -2.89 -30.08
N SER A 77 -15.74 -1.82 -30.41
CA SER A 77 -16.54 -1.75 -31.63
C SER A 77 -15.69 -1.77 -32.91
N GLY A 78 -16.04 -2.62 -33.89
CA GLY A 78 -15.47 -2.59 -35.25
C GLY A 78 -14.53 -3.75 -35.62
N THR A 79 -14.35 -4.76 -34.76
CA THR A 79 -13.62 -6.00 -35.09
C THR A 79 -14.55 -7.21 -35.06
N VAL A 80 -14.22 -8.26 -35.83
CA VAL A 80 -15.05 -9.47 -36.01
C VAL A 80 -14.86 -10.48 -34.85
N THR A 81 -14.17 -10.08 -33.79
CA THR A 81 -13.92 -10.90 -32.60
C THR A 81 -14.42 -10.17 -31.36
N SER A 82 -14.97 -10.94 -30.42
CA SER A 82 -15.43 -10.48 -29.11
C SER A 82 -14.23 -10.10 -28.24
N ASN A 83 -13.59 -8.97 -28.54
CA ASN A 83 -12.50 -8.43 -27.74
C ASN A 83 -13.10 -7.53 -26.66
N TYR A 84 -12.64 -7.71 -25.43
CA TYR A 84 -13.09 -6.95 -24.27
C TYR A 84 -11.94 -6.13 -23.73
N SER A 85 -12.08 -4.80 -23.70
CA SER A 85 -11.12 -4.00 -22.95
C SER A 85 -11.45 -4.04 -21.47
N THR A 86 -10.51 -4.43 -20.62
CA THR A 86 -10.64 -4.36 -19.17
C THR A 86 -10.35 -2.94 -18.68
N TRP A 87 -11.25 -2.37 -17.89
CA TRP A 87 -11.05 -1.07 -17.24
C TRP A 87 -10.19 -1.23 -15.98
N SER A 88 -9.27 -0.29 -15.75
CA SER A 88 -8.48 -0.23 -14.52
C SER A 88 -8.48 1.19 -13.96
N GLN A 89 -8.84 1.32 -12.68
CA GLN A 89 -8.96 2.58 -11.93
C GLN A 89 -7.59 3.08 -11.41
N GLU A 90 -7.51 4.39 -11.18
CA GLU A 90 -6.33 5.11 -10.68
C GLU A 90 -5.92 4.65 -9.27
N GLY A 91 -4.61 4.64 -8.98
CA GLY A 91 -4.08 4.42 -7.63
C GLY A 91 -3.61 3.00 -7.29
N GLY A 92 -3.42 2.13 -8.28
CA GLY A 92 -2.64 0.89 -8.11
C GLY A 92 -3.28 -0.22 -7.27
N THR A 93 -4.57 -0.13 -6.97
CA THR A 93 -5.29 -1.15 -6.18
C THR A 93 -5.86 -2.27 -7.05
N GLU A 94 -6.14 -1.99 -8.32
CA GLU A 94 -6.63 -2.98 -9.29
C GLU A 94 -5.47 -3.63 -10.04
N TYR A 95 -5.59 -4.93 -10.29
CA TYR A 95 -4.58 -5.69 -11.04
C TYR A 95 -5.19 -6.81 -11.86
N LEU A 96 -4.46 -7.21 -12.91
CA LEU A 96 -4.68 -8.43 -13.68
C LEU A 96 -3.49 -9.36 -13.47
N GLU A 97 -3.75 -10.64 -13.23
CA GLU A 97 -2.70 -11.65 -13.06
C GLU A 97 -2.68 -12.66 -14.21
N TYR A 98 -1.48 -12.98 -14.69
CA TYR A 98 -1.23 -13.91 -15.79
C TYR A 98 -0.22 -14.98 -15.34
N VAL A 99 -0.43 -16.23 -15.74
CA VAL A 99 0.55 -17.31 -15.58
C VAL A 99 1.23 -17.53 -16.94
N LEU A 100 2.50 -17.17 -17.03
CA LEU A 100 3.29 -17.25 -18.27
C LEU A 100 4.28 -18.40 -18.17
N VAL A 101 4.52 -19.13 -19.26
CA VAL A 101 5.65 -20.08 -19.35
C VAL A 101 6.72 -19.46 -20.22
N VAL A 102 7.82 -19.01 -19.62
CA VAL A 102 8.99 -18.40 -20.27
C VAL A 102 9.94 -19.51 -20.77
N PRO A 103 10.18 -19.63 -22.09
CA PRO A 103 10.89 -20.78 -22.64
C PRO A 103 12.40 -20.60 -22.46
N GLU A 104 12.86 -19.36 -22.58
CA GLU A 104 14.23 -18.93 -22.36
C GLU A 104 14.20 -17.61 -21.64
N GLY A 105 15.09 -17.40 -20.67
CA GLY A 105 15.18 -16.11 -20.00
C GLY A 105 15.71 -15.00 -20.91
N GLY A 106 15.65 -13.77 -20.43
CA GLY A 106 16.20 -12.61 -21.10
C GLY A 106 15.34 -11.37 -20.92
N TYR A 107 15.65 -10.35 -21.71
CA TYR A 107 14.88 -9.10 -21.73
C TYR A 107 13.76 -9.16 -22.74
N TYR A 108 12.59 -8.72 -22.31
CA TYR A 108 11.39 -8.60 -23.12
C TYR A 108 11.00 -7.14 -23.23
N GLU A 109 10.85 -6.65 -24.46
CA GLU A 109 10.13 -5.41 -24.72
C GLU A 109 8.66 -5.65 -24.40
N PHE A 110 8.07 -4.74 -23.63
CA PHE A 110 6.65 -4.74 -23.33
C PHE A 110 5.93 -3.74 -24.24
N THR A 111 4.83 -4.18 -24.85
CA THR A 111 3.92 -3.31 -25.58
C THR A 111 2.51 -3.60 -25.12
N ILE A 112 1.72 -2.57 -24.81
CA ILE A 112 0.31 -2.75 -24.49
C ILE A 112 -0.55 -1.98 -25.48
N ARG A 113 -1.63 -2.59 -25.93
CA ARG A 113 -2.70 -1.90 -26.65
C ARG A 113 -3.79 -1.50 -25.66
N GLY A 114 -4.03 -0.20 -25.58
CA GLY A 114 -5.04 0.35 -24.69
C GLY A 114 -5.61 1.67 -25.19
N ALA A 115 -6.43 2.29 -24.37
CA ALA A 115 -6.95 3.62 -24.60
C ALA A 115 -7.04 4.38 -23.27
N CYS A 116 -6.47 5.59 -23.26
CA CYS A 116 -6.44 6.48 -22.10
C CYS A 116 -6.68 7.93 -22.58
N PRO A 117 -7.65 8.68 -22.05
CA PRO A 117 -7.96 10.02 -22.56
C PRO A 117 -6.92 11.07 -22.17
N VAL A 118 -5.97 10.74 -21.29
CA VAL A 118 -4.91 11.64 -20.84
C VAL A 118 -3.57 11.30 -21.49
N ALA A 119 -2.62 12.23 -21.41
CA ALA A 119 -1.35 12.14 -22.14
C ALA A 119 -0.33 11.17 -21.54
N THR A 120 -0.49 10.75 -20.29
CA THR A 120 0.47 9.89 -19.61
C THR A 120 -0.25 8.94 -18.66
N SER A 121 0.17 7.68 -18.62
CA SER A 121 -0.19 6.74 -17.57
C SER A 121 1.05 5.97 -17.12
N THR A 122 0.93 5.16 -16.08
CA THR A 122 2.01 4.30 -15.58
C THR A 122 1.45 2.93 -15.29
N LEU A 123 2.17 1.92 -15.76
CA LEU A 123 1.83 0.52 -15.61
C LEU A 123 2.92 -0.16 -14.79
N ARG A 124 2.55 -0.89 -13.74
CA ARG A 124 3.49 -1.68 -12.95
C ARG A 124 3.37 -3.15 -13.31
N LEU A 125 4.47 -3.73 -13.77
CA LEU A 125 4.65 -5.16 -14.00
C LEU A 125 5.37 -5.78 -12.81
N TRP A 126 4.73 -6.75 -12.16
CA TRP A 126 5.30 -7.48 -11.04
C TRP A 126 5.36 -8.97 -11.36
N ASP A 127 6.57 -9.49 -11.65
CA ASP A 127 6.83 -10.92 -11.57
C ASP A 127 6.85 -11.32 -10.09
N ILE A 128 5.70 -11.75 -9.60
CA ILE A 128 5.51 -12.14 -8.20
C ILE A 128 6.21 -13.48 -7.89
N THR A 129 6.61 -14.24 -8.90
CA THR A 129 7.35 -15.49 -8.70
C THR A 129 8.77 -15.20 -8.27
N ASN A 130 9.39 -14.20 -8.90
CA ASN A 130 10.79 -13.84 -8.66
C ASN A 130 10.97 -12.54 -7.87
N GLY A 131 9.88 -11.85 -7.53
CA GLY A 131 9.90 -10.61 -6.75
C GLY A 131 10.37 -9.38 -7.53
N VAL A 132 10.28 -9.41 -8.86
CA VAL A 132 10.80 -8.35 -9.75
C VAL A 132 9.68 -7.39 -10.11
N ILE A 133 9.89 -6.10 -9.83
CA ILE A 133 8.95 -5.02 -10.19
C ILE A 133 9.59 -4.10 -11.24
N VAL A 134 8.86 -3.83 -12.32
CA VAL A 134 9.20 -2.86 -13.35
C VAL A 134 8.03 -1.91 -13.52
N ASP A 135 8.29 -0.61 -13.38
CA ASP A 135 7.31 0.44 -13.67
C ASP A 135 7.54 0.95 -15.10
N GLU A 136 6.54 0.79 -15.97
CA GLU A 136 6.51 1.23 -17.36
C GLU A 136 5.72 2.55 -17.45
N PRO A 137 6.39 3.72 -17.57
CA PRO A 137 5.69 4.94 -17.92
C PRO A 137 5.24 4.84 -19.38
N LEU A 138 3.96 5.13 -19.63
CA LEU A 138 3.35 5.04 -20.94
C LEU A 138 2.96 6.45 -21.41
N ASP A 139 3.50 6.86 -22.55
CA ASP A 139 3.00 8.03 -23.28
C ASP A 139 1.70 7.66 -23.99
N THR A 140 0.58 8.05 -23.38
CA THR A 140 -0.77 7.75 -23.87
C THR A 140 -1.40 8.88 -24.67
N SER A 141 -0.64 9.92 -25.02
CA SER A 141 -1.10 11.11 -25.75
C SER A 141 -1.83 10.83 -27.07
N ALA A 142 -1.70 9.63 -27.62
CA ALA A 142 -2.29 9.21 -28.89
C ALA A 142 -3.76 8.76 -28.83
N SER A 143 -4.32 8.41 -27.66
CA SER A 143 -5.65 7.77 -27.62
C SER A 143 -6.82 8.74 -27.72
N GLY A 144 -6.81 9.89 -27.06
CA GLY A 144 -7.88 10.90 -27.18
C GLY A 144 -9.30 10.46 -26.75
N GLY A 145 -9.44 9.28 -26.14
CA GLY A 145 -10.71 8.72 -25.66
C GLY A 145 -10.54 7.33 -25.03
N TRP A 146 -11.65 6.73 -24.59
CA TRP A 146 -11.65 5.50 -23.79
C TRP A 146 -11.68 4.20 -24.60
N VAL A 147 -12.25 4.17 -25.82
CA VAL A 147 -12.35 2.94 -26.64
C VAL A 147 -12.46 3.22 -28.15
N GLY A 148 -12.46 2.16 -28.95
CA GLY A 148 -12.80 2.18 -30.38
C GLY A 148 -11.64 2.66 -31.24
N ALA A 149 -11.86 3.72 -32.02
CA ALA A 149 -10.82 4.35 -32.86
C ALA A 149 -9.65 4.94 -32.05
N ASN A 150 -9.84 5.06 -30.73
CA ASN A 150 -8.89 5.61 -29.77
C ASN A 150 -7.93 4.55 -29.20
N MET A 151 -8.07 3.27 -29.56
CA MET A 151 -7.17 2.22 -29.10
C MET A 151 -5.82 2.33 -29.80
N ALA A 152 -4.77 2.69 -29.04
CA ALA A 152 -3.40 2.84 -29.50
C ALA A 152 -2.46 1.80 -28.88
N GLN A 153 -1.28 1.65 -29.46
CA GLN A 153 -0.20 0.83 -28.89
C GLN A 153 0.76 1.74 -28.14
N TYR A 154 1.13 1.33 -26.93
CA TYR A 154 2.09 2.00 -26.08
C TYR A 154 3.24 1.04 -25.79
N VAL A 155 4.46 1.50 -26.05
CA VAL A 155 5.67 0.73 -25.79
C VAL A 155 6.21 1.16 -24.44
N GLY A 156 6.41 0.21 -23.55
CA GLY A 156 7.11 0.45 -22.29
C GLY A 156 8.58 0.78 -22.59
N PRO A 157 9.13 1.89 -22.07
CA PRO A 157 10.52 2.25 -22.35
C PRO A 157 11.51 1.32 -21.64
N ASN A 158 11.06 0.54 -20.66
CA ASN A 158 11.91 -0.37 -19.92
C ASN A 158 11.82 -1.79 -20.49
N LEU A 159 12.92 -2.53 -20.33
CA LEU A 159 12.96 -3.95 -20.67
C LEU A 159 12.58 -4.79 -19.45
N LEU A 160 11.66 -5.73 -19.63
CA LEU A 160 11.22 -6.66 -18.60
C LEU A 160 12.14 -7.89 -18.56
N PRO A 161 12.92 -8.12 -17.50
CA PRO A 161 13.73 -9.33 -17.38
C PRO A 161 12.84 -10.49 -16.92
N LEU A 162 12.79 -11.56 -17.70
CA LEU A 162 12.05 -12.77 -17.34
C LEU A 162 13.00 -13.96 -17.19
N SER A 163 12.81 -14.73 -16.12
CA SER A 163 13.51 -16.01 -15.91
C SER A 163 12.80 -17.14 -16.68
N PRO A 164 13.52 -18.15 -17.19
CA PRO A 164 12.88 -19.30 -17.82
C PRO A 164 12.03 -20.09 -16.81
N GLY A 165 10.98 -20.73 -17.30
CA GLY A 165 10.02 -21.50 -16.51
C GLY A 165 8.69 -20.78 -16.34
N GLN A 166 7.84 -21.34 -15.49
CA GLN A 166 6.54 -20.77 -15.20
C GLN A 166 6.68 -19.58 -14.25
N ILE A 167 6.16 -18.42 -14.64
CA ILE A 167 6.08 -17.22 -13.81
C ILE A 167 4.63 -16.78 -13.66
N ARG A 168 4.37 -16.01 -12.62
CA ARG A 168 3.13 -15.27 -12.40
C ARG A 168 3.45 -13.78 -12.54
N LEU A 169 2.87 -13.16 -13.55
CA LEU A 169 3.02 -11.74 -13.85
C LEU A 169 1.75 -11.02 -13.42
N ARG A 170 1.89 -10.00 -12.59
CA ARG A 170 0.80 -9.11 -12.20
C ARG A 170 0.99 -7.75 -12.83
N MET A 171 -0.06 -7.24 -13.45
CA MET A 171 -0.10 -5.95 -14.11
C MET A 171 -1.03 -5.02 -13.33
N TYR A 172 -0.51 -3.89 -12.88
CA TYR A 172 -1.27 -2.82 -12.24
C TYR A 172 -1.27 -1.59 -13.14
N ILE A 173 -2.37 -0.85 -13.17
CA ILE A 173 -2.35 0.54 -13.65
C ILE A 173 -2.21 1.42 -12.41
N THR A 174 -1.05 2.05 -12.27
CA THR A 174 -0.70 2.86 -11.09
C THR A 174 -0.83 4.36 -11.36
N GLY A 175 -0.77 4.76 -12.63
CA GLY A 175 -1.06 6.12 -13.07
C GLY A 175 -2.55 6.32 -13.34
N THR A 176 -2.86 7.10 -14.38
CA THR A 176 -4.24 7.37 -14.79
C THR A 176 -4.90 6.15 -15.40
N GLY A 177 -6.20 6.00 -15.16
CA GLY A 177 -6.96 4.82 -15.59
C GLY A 177 -6.91 4.63 -17.09
N MET A 178 -6.91 3.38 -17.53
CA MET A 178 -6.92 3.04 -18.95
C MET A 178 -7.73 1.77 -19.22
N ASN A 179 -8.21 1.68 -20.46
CA ASN A 179 -8.78 0.46 -21.00
C ASN A 179 -7.69 -0.36 -21.69
N ASN A 180 -7.65 -1.66 -21.41
CA ASN A 180 -6.58 -2.56 -21.84
C ASN A 180 -7.15 -3.68 -22.72
N ASP A 181 -6.63 -3.86 -23.94
CA ASP A 181 -7.09 -4.91 -24.89
C ASP A 181 -6.13 -6.09 -24.91
N TRP A 182 -4.86 -5.88 -25.25
CA TRP A 182 -3.85 -6.93 -25.17
C TRP A 182 -2.50 -6.33 -24.84
N PHE A 183 -1.58 -7.16 -24.39
CA PHE A 183 -0.17 -6.82 -24.32
C PHE A 183 0.69 -7.85 -25.05
N GLU A 184 1.85 -7.40 -25.48
CA GLU A 184 2.87 -8.16 -26.18
C GLU A 184 4.16 -8.14 -25.37
N LEU A 185 4.77 -9.32 -25.26
CA LEU A 185 6.12 -9.50 -24.77
C LEU A 185 6.99 -9.97 -25.92
N ASN A 186 7.93 -9.13 -26.32
CA ASN A 186 8.82 -9.37 -27.44
C ASN A 186 10.22 -9.61 -26.92
N ARG A 187 10.77 -10.80 -27.14
CA ARG A 187 12.14 -11.08 -26.67
C ARG A 187 13.13 -10.19 -27.42
N ALA A 188 13.71 -9.23 -26.70
CA ALA A 188 14.55 -8.17 -27.25
C ALA A 188 16.01 -8.60 -27.38
N SER A 189 16.52 -9.40 -26.43
CA SER A 189 17.89 -9.91 -26.49
C SER A 189 18.10 -11.19 -25.68
N ASP A 190 19.14 -11.93 -26.06
CA ASP A 190 19.69 -13.07 -25.32
C ASP A 190 20.59 -12.62 -24.16
N ASN A 191 20.51 -11.35 -23.71
CA ASN A 191 21.16 -10.91 -22.47
C ASN A 191 20.41 -11.55 -21.28
N THR A 192 20.62 -12.86 -21.20
CA THR A 192 20.00 -13.87 -20.34
C THR A 192 20.79 -14.06 -19.07
N SER A 193 22.01 -13.53 -19.02
CA SER A 193 22.85 -13.54 -17.85
C SER A 193 22.30 -12.47 -16.92
N HIS A 194 21.25 -12.83 -16.19
CA HIS A 194 20.81 -12.17 -14.98
C HIS A 194 21.14 -13.08 -13.81
N GLY A 195 21.74 -12.50 -12.79
CA GLY A 195 21.94 -13.16 -11.52
C GLY A 195 20.90 -12.65 -10.55
N LEU A 196 20.61 -13.47 -9.55
CA LEU A 196 19.83 -13.01 -8.41
C LEU A 196 20.73 -12.18 -7.50
N VAL A 197 20.30 -10.97 -7.17
CA VAL A 197 20.78 -10.27 -6.00
C VAL A 197 19.75 -10.51 -4.90
N SER A 198 20.20 -11.05 -3.78
CA SER A 198 19.33 -11.34 -2.65
C SER A 198 19.99 -10.90 -1.35
N GLY A 199 19.21 -10.83 -0.29
CA GLY A 199 19.76 -10.58 1.03
C GLY A 199 18.68 -10.15 2.01
N THR A 200 19.11 -9.49 3.07
CA THR A 200 18.22 -9.01 4.13
C THR A 200 18.38 -7.53 4.39
N VAL A 201 17.27 -6.86 4.68
CA VAL A 201 17.23 -5.53 5.29
C VAL A 201 16.76 -5.67 6.74
N LYS A 202 17.56 -5.16 7.67
CA LYS A 202 17.33 -5.24 9.12
C LYS A 202 17.57 -3.90 9.78
N ASP A 203 17.04 -3.71 10.98
CA ASP A 203 17.41 -2.59 11.83
C ASP A 203 18.74 -2.85 12.57
N ASP A 204 19.24 -1.85 13.30
CA ASP A 204 20.45 -1.91 14.13
C ASP A 204 20.35 -2.89 15.30
N ALA A 205 19.13 -3.23 15.74
CA ALA A 205 18.85 -4.29 16.70
C ALA A 205 18.79 -5.70 16.07
N GLY A 206 18.88 -5.79 14.74
CA GLY A 206 18.85 -7.04 13.98
C GLY A 206 17.44 -7.59 13.69
N ASN A 207 16.39 -6.82 13.98
CA ASN A 207 15.02 -7.15 13.60
C ASN A 207 14.85 -7.01 12.08
N PRO A 208 14.05 -7.87 11.43
CA PRO A 208 13.75 -7.74 10.01
C PRO A 208 12.91 -6.48 9.74
N ILE A 209 13.24 -5.74 8.68
CA ILE A 209 12.42 -4.62 8.20
C ILE A 209 11.60 -5.13 7.01
N PRO A 210 10.28 -5.34 7.17
CA PRO A 210 9.41 -5.71 6.06
C PRO A 210 9.08 -4.51 5.19
N TRP A 211 8.77 -4.75 3.91
CA TRP A 211 8.37 -3.74 2.93
C TRP A 211 9.44 -2.69 2.58
N ALA A 212 10.68 -2.84 3.07
CA ALA A 212 11.80 -2.01 2.65
C ALA A 212 11.99 -2.13 1.14
N GLN A 213 12.04 -1.00 0.45
CA GLN A 213 12.26 -0.96 -0.99
C GLN A 213 13.75 -1.15 -1.25
N VAL A 214 14.07 -2.15 -2.06
CA VAL A 214 15.43 -2.43 -2.51
C VAL A 214 15.51 -2.18 -4.01
N SER A 215 16.49 -1.38 -4.42
CA SER A 215 16.71 -1.04 -5.83
C SER A 215 18.09 -1.48 -6.27
N THR A 216 18.23 -1.83 -7.55
CA THR A 216 19.54 -1.97 -8.20
C THR A 216 19.72 -1.01 -9.33
N TYR A 217 20.94 -0.50 -9.45
CA TYR A 217 21.39 0.38 -10.53
C TYR A 217 22.69 -0.16 -11.13
N ALA A 218 22.71 -0.39 -12.45
CA ALA A 218 23.90 -0.82 -13.17
C ALA A 218 24.63 0.40 -13.75
N PHE A 219 25.92 0.57 -13.42
CA PHE A 219 26.71 1.73 -13.85
C PHE A 219 26.83 1.89 -15.38
N GLU A 220 26.79 0.78 -16.12
CA GLU A 220 26.98 0.79 -17.58
C GLU A 220 25.66 0.96 -18.37
N SER A 221 24.51 0.95 -17.70
CA SER A 221 23.19 1.18 -18.30
C SER A 221 22.31 1.96 -17.33
N PRO A 222 22.36 3.32 -17.34
CA PRO A 222 21.61 4.16 -16.41
C PRO A 222 20.09 4.07 -16.54
N LEU A 223 19.58 3.31 -17.52
CA LEU A 223 18.16 3.20 -17.88
C LEU A 223 17.44 2.01 -17.24
N VAL A 224 18.14 1.14 -16.49
CA VAL A 224 17.51 -0.06 -15.91
C VAL A 224 17.71 -0.09 -14.40
N SER A 225 16.73 0.46 -13.66
CA SER A 225 16.64 0.26 -12.22
C SER A 225 15.57 -0.79 -11.89
N PHE A 226 15.98 -1.92 -11.30
CA PHE A 226 15.02 -2.90 -10.78
C PHE A 226 14.69 -2.59 -9.34
N ARG A 227 13.44 -2.83 -8.94
CA ARG A 227 13.01 -2.69 -7.55
C ARG A 227 12.36 -3.97 -7.04
N SER A 228 12.50 -4.20 -5.75
CA SER A 228 11.81 -5.23 -4.99
C SER A 228 11.47 -4.69 -3.60
N THR A 229 10.64 -5.39 -2.84
CA THR A 229 10.34 -5.08 -1.45
C THR A 229 10.67 -6.28 -0.58
N THR A 230 11.14 -6.03 0.65
CA THR A 230 11.40 -7.13 1.58
C THR A 230 10.11 -7.77 2.08
N ASN A 231 10.18 -9.07 2.34
CA ASN A 231 9.10 -9.82 2.97
C ASN A 231 9.07 -9.62 4.51
N ALA A 232 8.19 -10.35 5.20
CA ALA A 232 8.04 -10.29 6.66
C ALA A 232 9.33 -10.61 7.44
N GLU A 233 10.23 -11.42 6.86
CA GLU A 233 11.54 -11.75 7.43
C GLU A 233 12.66 -10.82 6.96
N GLY A 234 12.32 -9.70 6.32
CA GLY A 234 13.27 -8.71 5.83
C GLY A 234 14.06 -9.18 4.61
N ARG A 235 13.66 -10.28 3.95
CA ARG A 235 14.37 -10.86 2.81
C ARG A 235 13.88 -10.26 1.50
N TYR A 236 14.80 -9.99 0.59
CA TYR A 236 14.50 -9.58 -0.78
C TYR A 236 15.24 -10.46 -1.78
N SER A 237 14.73 -10.46 -3.02
CA SER A 237 15.39 -11.04 -4.18
C SER A 237 15.00 -10.23 -5.40
N LEU A 238 15.97 -9.89 -6.24
CA LEU A 238 15.76 -9.11 -7.45
C LEU A 238 16.76 -9.55 -8.54
N LEU A 239 16.36 -9.44 -9.81
CA LEU A 239 17.24 -9.74 -10.93
C LEU A 239 18.16 -8.55 -11.21
N ALA A 240 19.40 -8.82 -11.57
CA ALA A 240 20.34 -7.79 -12.02
C ALA A 240 21.24 -8.31 -13.15
N PRO A 241 21.78 -7.43 -14.02
CA PRO A 241 22.59 -7.85 -15.16
C PRO A 241 23.91 -8.49 -14.69
N VAL A 242 24.25 -9.67 -15.22
CA VAL A 242 25.49 -10.40 -14.92
C VAL A 242 26.68 -9.74 -15.60
N GLY A 243 27.84 -9.83 -14.95
CA GLY A 243 29.10 -9.32 -15.48
C GLY A 243 29.32 -7.83 -15.24
N SER A 244 28.34 -7.13 -14.67
CA SER A 244 28.46 -5.75 -14.22
C SER A 244 28.54 -5.66 -12.70
N ASP A 245 29.24 -4.63 -12.22
CA ASP A 245 29.08 -4.16 -10.85
C ASP A 245 27.75 -3.40 -10.74
N VAL A 246 26.92 -3.84 -9.81
CA VAL A 246 25.58 -3.33 -9.58
C VAL A 246 25.54 -2.68 -8.21
N VAL A 247 25.12 -1.42 -8.19
CA VAL A 247 24.80 -0.71 -6.94
C VAL A 247 23.45 -1.20 -6.46
N VAL A 248 23.38 -1.59 -5.20
CA VAL A 248 22.18 -2.00 -4.50
C VAL A 248 21.94 -0.97 -3.40
N SER A 249 20.74 -0.42 -3.36
CA SER A 249 20.29 0.49 -2.31
C SER A 249 19.03 -0.04 -1.64
N ALA A 250 18.86 0.26 -0.35
CA ALA A 250 17.66 -0.10 0.39
C ALA A 250 17.15 1.14 1.14
N ILE A 251 15.84 1.38 1.08
CA ILE A 251 15.17 2.46 1.82
C ILE A 251 13.93 1.89 2.52
N ALA A 252 13.61 2.42 3.69
CA ALA A 252 12.39 2.04 4.41
C ALA A 252 11.86 3.27 5.18
N PRO A 253 10.55 3.53 5.17
CA PRO A 253 9.95 4.57 6.01
C PRO A 253 10.27 4.35 7.51
N GLY A 254 10.59 5.43 8.23
CA GLY A 254 11.01 5.37 9.64
C GLY A 254 12.49 5.06 9.85
N TYR A 255 13.27 4.92 8.78
CA TYR A 255 14.69 4.60 8.83
C TYR A 255 15.51 5.51 7.92
N GLY A 256 16.72 5.83 8.39
CA GLY A 256 17.69 6.55 7.59
C GLY A 256 18.22 5.70 6.43
N THR A 257 18.61 6.36 5.34
CA THR A 257 19.20 5.72 4.15
C THR A 257 20.58 5.13 4.49
N PRO A 258 20.83 3.84 4.25
CA PRO A 258 22.13 3.22 4.49
C PRO A 258 23.12 3.60 3.39
N ALA A 259 24.39 3.24 3.58
CA ALA A 259 25.34 3.22 2.47
C ALA A 259 24.91 2.19 1.41
N GLU A 260 25.11 2.53 0.13
CA GLU A 260 24.87 1.62 -0.98
C GLU A 260 25.89 0.47 -0.97
N ALA A 261 25.46 -0.71 -1.41
CA ALA A 261 26.32 -1.88 -1.59
C ALA A 261 26.64 -2.06 -3.07
N VAL A 262 27.88 -2.41 -3.42
CA VAL A 262 28.23 -2.80 -4.79
C VAL A 262 28.45 -4.30 -4.84
N VAL A 263 27.74 -4.98 -5.74
CA VAL A 263 27.85 -6.42 -5.95
C VAL A 263 28.14 -6.73 -7.41
N THR A 264 29.04 -7.67 -7.67
CA THR A 264 29.23 -8.25 -9.00
C THR A 264 28.25 -9.41 -9.15
N VAL A 265 27.43 -9.36 -10.21
CA VAL A 265 26.35 -10.31 -10.42
C VAL A 265 26.83 -11.43 -11.36
N SER A 266 26.55 -12.68 -11.00
CA SER A 266 26.90 -13.87 -11.80
C SER A 266 25.67 -14.68 -12.18
N ASP A 267 25.73 -15.41 -13.29
CA ASP A 267 24.64 -16.26 -13.83
C ASP A 267 24.51 -17.60 -13.11
N THR A 268 25.48 -17.95 -12.26
CA THR A 268 25.57 -19.26 -11.59
C THR A 268 25.44 -19.20 -10.07
N THR A 269 25.72 -18.03 -9.48
CA THR A 269 25.65 -17.83 -8.01
C THR A 269 24.94 -16.52 -7.68
N PRO A 270 23.89 -16.54 -6.84
CA PRO A 270 23.27 -15.32 -6.35
C PRO A 270 24.27 -14.42 -5.64
N ALA A 271 24.30 -13.13 -6.00
CA ALA A 271 24.98 -12.11 -5.24
C ALA A 271 24.21 -11.82 -3.94
N THR A 272 24.94 -11.49 -2.87
CA THR A 272 24.34 -11.16 -1.58
C THR A 272 24.65 -9.71 -1.21
N ALA A 273 23.62 -8.92 -0.90
CA ALA A 273 23.76 -7.62 -0.26
C ALA A 273 22.84 -7.55 0.97
N ASN A 274 23.42 -7.27 2.14
CA ASN A 274 22.65 -7.13 3.38
C ASN A 274 22.75 -5.69 3.86
N PHE A 275 21.63 -5.14 4.29
CA PHE A 275 21.52 -3.76 4.76
C PHE A 275 21.12 -3.75 6.23
N VAL A 276 21.73 -2.84 6.97
CA VAL A 276 21.32 -2.45 8.32
C VAL A 276 20.90 -0.98 8.23
N LEU A 277 19.63 -0.70 8.51
CA LEU A 277 19.09 0.66 8.53
C LEU A 277 18.99 1.16 9.96
N ALA A 278 19.39 2.40 10.20
CA ALA A 278 19.22 3.03 11.51
C ALA A 278 17.81 3.60 11.63
N TYR A 279 17.11 3.27 12.72
CA TYR A 279 15.80 3.84 13.00
C TYR A 279 15.94 5.35 13.30
N ASP A 280 15.29 6.19 12.50
CA ASP A 280 15.18 7.63 12.75
C ASP A 280 13.76 8.07 13.10
N GLY A 281 12.81 7.15 12.98
CA GLY A 281 11.41 7.36 13.28
C GLY A 281 10.70 8.33 12.36
N LYS A 282 11.31 8.81 11.27
CA LYS A 282 10.70 9.78 10.34
C LYS A 282 9.91 9.06 9.24
N TYR A 283 8.64 9.41 9.12
CA TYR A 283 7.74 8.92 8.09
C TYR A 283 7.25 10.09 7.26
N GLU A 284 7.64 10.13 6.00
CA GLU A 284 7.13 11.10 5.05
C GLU A 284 5.67 10.79 4.72
N ALA A 285 4.82 11.82 4.66
CA ALA A 285 3.38 11.67 4.52
C ALA A 285 2.97 11.12 3.16
N GLU A 286 3.75 11.39 2.13
CA GLU A 286 3.56 11.02 0.74
C GLU A 286 4.19 9.69 0.34
N PHE A 287 4.82 8.93 1.25
CA PHE A 287 5.36 7.62 0.87
C PHE A 287 4.21 6.61 0.66
N TRP A 288 3.68 6.58 -0.57
CA TRP A 288 2.40 5.98 -0.98
C TRP A 288 2.28 4.46 -0.79
N SER A 289 3.37 3.71 -0.59
CA SER A 289 3.33 2.24 -0.55
C SER A 289 2.65 1.65 0.68
N ASP A 290 2.49 2.44 1.74
CA ASP A 290 2.12 1.93 3.08
C ASP A 290 0.88 2.62 3.68
N ALA A 291 0.19 3.45 2.90
CA ALA A 291 -0.97 4.22 3.34
C ALA A 291 -2.30 3.64 2.84
N PHE A 292 -3.22 3.28 3.75
CA PHE A 292 -4.62 2.95 3.41
C PHE A 292 -5.52 4.18 3.53
N ARG A 293 -6.58 4.26 2.71
CA ARG A 293 -7.50 5.40 2.63
C ARG A 293 -8.97 4.98 2.74
N ALA A 294 -9.80 5.88 3.24
CA ALA A 294 -11.26 5.72 3.23
C ALA A 294 -11.84 5.85 1.82
N PRO A 295 -12.93 5.14 1.47
CA PRO A 295 -13.69 5.42 0.27
C PRO A 295 -14.41 6.78 0.38
N VAL A 296 -14.24 7.63 -0.64
CA VAL A 296 -14.99 8.87 -0.82
C VAL A 296 -16.41 8.50 -1.25
N SER A 297 -17.36 8.43 -0.32
CA SER A 297 -18.77 8.20 -0.68
C SER A 297 -19.49 9.53 -1.01
N ALA A 298 -19.10 10.21 -2.08
CA ALA A 298 -19.88 11.23 -2.82
C ALA A 298 -19.11 11.74 -4.06
N PRO A 299 -19.80 12.16 -5.15
CA PRO A 299 -19.21 12.32 -6.49
C PRO A 299 -18.49 13.67 -6.71
N VAL A 300 -17.67 14.10 -5.75
CA VAL A 300 -16.80 15.26 -5.93
C VAL A 300 -15.39 14.85 -5.50
N ASP A 301 -14.49 14.92 -6.46
CA ASP A 301 -13.08 14.56 -6.41
C ASP A 301 -12.31 15.34 -5.33
N HIS A 302 -12.33 14.84 -4.09
CA HIS A 302 -11.62 15.41 -2.94
C HIS A 302 -11.07 14.30 -2.02
N GLY A 303 -10.46 13.27 -2.59
CA GLY A 303 -9.64 12.35 -1.81
C GLY A 303 -8.43 13.09 -1.22
N VAL A 304 -7.85 12.56 -0.13
CA VAL A 304 -6.60 13.06 0.50
C VAL A 304 -5.56 13.43 -0.59
N ALA A 305 -5.44 14.70 -0.96
CA ALA A 305 -4.61 15.04 -2.11
C ALA A 305 -3.15 15.01 -1.69
N VAL A 306 -2.27 14.42 -2.50
CA VAL A 306 -0.85 14.76 -2.38
C VAL A 306 -0.64 16.01 -3.22
N GLY A 307 -0.30 17.10 -2.55
CA GLY A 307 0.06 18.34 -3.22
C GLY A 307 1.55 18.33 -3.55
N ASP A 308 1.89 18.78 -4.76
CA ASP A 308 3.27 19.14 -5.08
C ASP A 308 3.49 20.59 -4.65
N ASN A 309 4.39 20.82 -3.69
CA ASN A 309 4.86 22.16 -3.33
C ASN A 309 6.33 22.10 -2.93
N VAL A 310 7.18 22.31 -3.93
CA VAL A 310 8.65 22.21 -3.89
C VAL A 310 9.30 23.22 -2.92
N MET A 311 8.57 24.24 -2.47
CA MET A 311 9.18 25.35 -1.73
C MET A 311 9.35 25.08 -0.23
N ASN A 312 8.49 24.27 0.41
CA ASN A 312 8.44 24.21 1.89
C ASN A 312 8.15 22.83 2.52
N ALA A 313 7.83 21.80 1.73
CA ALA A 313 7.79 20.42 2.23
C ALA A 313 9.16 19.76 2.04
N SER A 314 9.56 18.88 2.95
CA SER A 314 10.94 18.40 3.10
C SER A 314 11.50 17.66 1.87
N ASN A 315 10.63 17.18 0.98
CA ASN A 315 10.97 16.66 -0.34
C ASN A 315 10.09 17.20 -1.49
N GLY A 316 9.32 18.26 -1.23
CA GLY A 316 8.46 18.92 -2.21
C GLY A 316 7.06 18.34 -2.36
N GLN A 317 6.66 17.38 -1.53
CA GLN A 317 5.33 16.77 -1.51
C GLN A 317 4.74 16.77 -0.09
N TYR A 318 3.42 16.82 0.01
CA TYR A 318 2.72 16.80 1.30
C TYR A 318 1.33 16.22 1.13
N VAL A 319 0.74 15.76 2.24
CA VAL A 319 -0.68 15.42 2.28
C VAL A 319 -1.49 16.68 2.56
N GLY A 320 -2.31 17.11 1.61
CA GLY A 320 -2.99 18.40 1.61
C GLY A 320 -4.51 18.33 1.72
N THR A 321 -5.11 19.44 2.14
CA THR A 321 -6.57 19.67 2.23
C THR A 321 -7.35 18.70 3.13
N PHE A 322 -6.65 18.02 4.03
CA PHE A 322 -7.23 17.02 4.92
C PHE A 322 -8.12 17.69 5.98
N ASN A 323 -9.42 17.41 5.98
CA ASN A 323 -10.44 18.14 6.76
C ASN A 323 -11.63 17.26 7.21
N THR A 324 -12.56 17.79 8.02
CA THR A 324 -13.90 17.16 8.18
C THR A 324 -14.91 17.81 7.22
N TRP A 325 -15.33 17.09 6.19
CA TRP A 325 -16.27 17.60 5.20
C TRP A 325 -17.70 17.14 5.49
N ASN A 326 -18.66 18.08 5.59
CA ASN A 326 -20.07 17.78 5.90
C ASN A 326 -20.28 16.90 7.15
N GLY A 327 -19.38 17.00 8.14
CA GLY A 327 -19.42 16.18 9.34
C GLY A 327 -18.90 14.74 9.16
N VAL A 328 -18.28 14.43 8.02
CA VAL A 328 -17.57 13.17 7.78
C VAL A 328 -16.08 13.38 8.04
N PRO A 329 -15.48 12.65 9.00
CA PRO A 329 -14.04 12.62 9.19
C PRO A 329 -13.30 12.02 8.00
N GLU A 330 -12.19 12.64 7.63
CA GLU A 330 -11.20 12.06 6.72
C GLU A 330 -10.12 11.36 7.55
N TRP A 331 -9.56 10.28 6.99
CA TRP A 331 -8.50 9.54 7.65
C TRP A 331 -7.43 9.06 6.68
N VAL A 332 -6.21 8.97 7.20
CA VAL A 332 -5.05 8.35 6.55
C VAL A 332 -4.37 7.43 7.56
N GLU A 333 -4.04 6.22 7.15
CA GLU A 333 -3.46 5.20 8.03
C GLU A 333 -2.12 4.74 7.49
N TYR A 334 -1.08 4.82 8.33
CA TYR A 334 0.29 4.44 8.03
C TYR A 334 0.66 3.14 8.74
N LYS A 335 1.35 2.26 8.03
CA LYS A 335 2.09 1.17 8.66
C LYS A 335 3.42 1.70 9.19
N VAL A 336 3.57 1.73 10.50
CA VAL A 336 4.81 2.15 11.17
C VAL A 336 5.49 0.94 11.81
N THR A 337 6.80 0.83 11.66
CA THR A 337 7.58 -0.22 12.31
C THR A 337 8.25 0.36 13.55
N ALA A 338 8.00 -0.25 14.70
CA ALA A 338 8.67 0.09 15.96
C ALA A 338 9.75 -0.97 16.28
N PRO A 339 11.02 -0.58 16.49
CA PRO A 339 12.10 -1.54 16.80
C PRO A 339 11.88 -2.30 18.11
N THR A 340 11.20 -1.66 19.06
CA THR A 340 10.90 -2.15 20.41
C THR A 340 9.42 -1.90 20.72
N ALA A 341 8.87 -2.64 21.68
CA ALA A 341 7.57 -2.28 22.24
C ALA A 341 7.78 -1.16 23.28
N GLY A 342 6.97 -0.11 23.24
CA GLY A 342 7.16 1.04 24.11
C GLY A 342 6.23 2.21 23.82
N LEU A 343 6.45 3.30 24.55
CA LEU A 343 5.83 4.60 24.32
C LEU A 343 6.72 5.42 23.37
N TYR A 344 6.13 5.95 22.32
CA TYR A 344 6.79 6.79 21.34
C TYR A 344 6.19 8.19 21.35
N THR A 345 7.03 9.22 21.46
CA THR A 345 6.59 10.60 21.22
C THR A 345 6.25 10.72 19.74
N LEU A 346 5.00 11.12 19.45
CA LEU A 346 4.56 11.44 18.10
C LEU A 346 4.70 12.94 17.87
N MET A 347 5.39 13.32 16.80
CA MET A 347 5.49 14.69 16.34
C MET A 347 4.96 14.79 14.92
N LEU A 348 4.15 15.81 14.63
CA LEU A 348 3.61 16.04 13.30
C LEU A 348 4.16 17.36 12.75
N ASN A 349 4.70 17.32 11.54
CA ASN A 349 5.03 18.50 10.77
C ASN A 349 3.82 18.92 9.92
N TYR A 350 3.22 20.06 10.23
CA TYR A 350 1.96 20.48 9.62
C TYR A 350 1.93 21.97 9.30
N ALA A 351 1.02 22.35 8.40
CA ALA A 351 0.68 23.72 8.06
C ALA A 351 -0.83 23.93 8.04
N THR A 352 -1.30 25.04 8.60
CA THR A 352 -2.72 25.43 8.56
C THR A 352 -2.91 26.92 8.80
N THR A 353 -3.99 27.46 8.23
CA THR A 353 -4.41 28.85 8.47
C THR A 353 -5.28 29.01 9.71
N GLY A 354 -5.99 27.95 10.12
CA GLY A 354 -6.90 27.95 11.26
C GLY A 354 -6.35 27.17 12.45
N SER A 355 -7.19 26.93 13.46
CA SER A 355 -6.94 25.93 14.49
C SER A 355 -7.90 24.76 14.28
N GLY A 356 -7.46 23.52 14.49
CA GLY A 356 -8.31 22.32 14.40
C GLY A 356 -7.97 21.33 15.50
N THR A 357 -8.93 20.47 15.86
CA THR A 357 -8.66 19.32 16.75
C THR A 357 -8.46 18.09 15.88
N TRP A 358 -7.53 17.25 16.28
CA TRP A 358 -7.06 16.13 15.48
C TRP A 358 -6.99 14.90 16.33
N LEU A 359 -7.46 13.78 15.80
CA LEU A 359 -7.33 12.48 16.44
C LEU A 359 -6.22 11.68 15.79
N VAL A 360 -5.38 11.10 16.64
CA VAL A 360 -4.49 10.01 16.26
C VAL A 360 -5.00 8.73 16.90
N ASN A 361 -5.33 7.78 16.04
CA ASN A 361 -5.84 6.47 16.37
C ASN A 361 -4.72 5.45 16.14
N VAL A 362 -4.38 4.66 17.14
CA VAL A 362 -3.49 3.50 16.95
C VAL A 362 -4.33 2.24 17.02
N ALA A 363 -4.57 1.63 15.86
CA ALA A 363 -5.59 0.58 15.73
C ALA A 363 -5.31 -0.64 16.61
N GLU A 364 -4.02 -1.00 16.80
CA GLU A 364 -3.60 -2.17 17.58
C GLU A 364 -3.81 -2.02 19.08
N THR A 365 -3.83 -0.79 19.59
CA THR A 365 -3.90 -0.53 21.04
C THR A 365 -5.25 0.00 21.48
N GLY A 366 -6.11 0.39 20.52
CA GLY A 366 -7.36 1.10 20.80
C GLY A 366 -7.11 2.45 21.48
N ALA A 367 -5.90 3.00 21.37
CA ALA A 367 -5.59 4.32 21.89
C ALA A 367 -5.99 5.39 20.87
N HIS A 368 -6.60 6.46 21.38
CA HIS A 368 -7.19 7.55 20.61
C HIS A 368 -6.78 8.85 21.29
N PHE A 369 -5.78 9.54 20.77
CA PHE A 369 -5.26 10.78 21.35
C PHE A 369 -5.82 11.98 20.58
N MET A 370 -6.39 12.95 21.30
CA MET A 370 -6.76 14.24 20.71
C MET A 370 -5.63 15.25 20.88
N GLN A 371 -5.25 15.91 19.79
CA GLN A 371 -4.37 17.06 19.82
C GLN A 371 -5.07 18.24 19.14
N THR A 372 -5.11 19.38 19.83
CA THR A 372 -5.45 20.63 19.15
C THR A 372 -4.19 21.19 18.50
N LEU A 373 -4.25 21.41 17.19
CA LEU A 373 -3.20 22.04 16.40
C LEU A 373 -3.54 23.52 16.20
N GLY A 374 -2.56 24.39 16.46
CA GLY A 374 -2.69 25.84 16.31
C GLY A 374 -2.53 26.30 14.87
N SER A 375 -2.86 27.57 14.59
CA SER A 375 -2.53 28.18 13.30
C SER A 375 -1.02 28.30 13.15
N THR A 376 -0.49 27.89 12.00
CA THR A 376 0.93 28.07 11.65
C THR A 376 1.17 29.39 10.90
N GLY A 377 0.12 30.16 10.65
CA GLY A 377 0.18 31.44 9.92
C GLY A 377 -0.06 31.33 8.41
N GLY A 378 -0.20 30.12 7.86
CA GLY A 378 -0.54 29.90 6.45
C GLY A 378 -0.20 28.50 5.94
N TRP A 379 -0.68 28.18 4.74
CA TRP A 379 -0.56 26.85 4.10
C TRP A 379 0.85 26.42 3.71
N ASP A 380 1.78 27.39 3.68
CA ASP A 380 3.19 27.21 3.33
C ASP A 380 4.11 27.26 4.56
N TYR A 381 3.57 27.54 5.74
CA TYR A 381 4.35 27.66 6.97
C TYR A 381 4.20 26.37 7.77
N TYR A 382 5.16 25.47 7.62
CA TYR A 382 5.18 24.21 8.33
C TYR A 382 5.87 24.35 9.69
N THR A 383 5.34 23.65 10.69
CA THR A 383 5.93 23.59 12.03
C THR A 383 5.76 22.20 12.63
N ASP A 384 6.71 21.82 13.48
CA ASP A 384 6.67 20.59 14.24
C ASP A 384 5.87 20.78 15.52
N GLN A 385 4.86 19.94 15.73
CA GLN A 385 4.12 19.88 16.98
C GLN A 385 4.14 18.46 17.55
N ALA A 386 4.72 18.33 18.74
CA ALA A 386 4.62 17.11 19.52
C ALA A 386 3.19 16.96 20.06
N PHE A 387 2.71 15.72 20.07
CA PHE A 387 1.47 15.35 20.75
C PHE A 387 1.69 15.35 22.27
N ASP A 388 0.69 15.80 23.02
CA ASP A 388 0.77 15.93 24.48
C ASP A 388 0.97 14.58 25.19
N LEU A 389 0.53 13.49 24.56
CA LEU A 389 0.74 12.13 25.05
C LEU A 389 1.46 11.27 24.02
N PRO A 390 2.40 10.41 24.47
CA PRO A 390 3.05 9.46 23.59
C PRO A 390 2.09 8.33 23.18
N VAL A 391 2.33 7.75 22.02
CA VAL A 391 1.59 6.61 21.49
C VAL A 391 2.23 5.30 21.94
N ALA A 392 1.42 4.34 22.37
CA ALA A 392 1.90 2.99 22.66
C ALA A 392 2.00 2.17 21.37
N LEU A 393 3.17 1.62 21.08
CA LEU A 393 3.42 0.75 19.92
C LEU A 393 3.91 -0.62 20.37
N LYS A 394 3.47 -1.69 19.69
CA LYS A 394 4.10 -3.02 19.81
C LYS A 394 5.36 -3.04 18.96
N GLN A 395 6.30 -3.92 19.30
CA GLN A 395 7.43 -4.22 18.43
C GLN A 395 6.92 -4.72 17.06
N GLY A 396 7.58 -4.27 15.99
CA GLY A 396 7.21 -4.58 14.61
C GLY A 396 6.16 -3.61 14.05
N VAL A 397 5.32 -4.10 13.15
CA VAL A 397 4.39 -3.27 12.35
C VAL A 397 3.13 -2.90 13.15
N ASN A 398 2.82 -1.61 13.22
CA ASN A 398 1.62 -1.00 13.81
C ASN A 398 0.88 -0.18 12.74
N ASN A 399 -0.43 -0.01 12.88
CA ASN A 399 -1.25 0.86 12.05
C ASN A 399 -1.57 2.15 12.84
N VAL A 400 -0.97 3.25 12.43
CA VAL A 400 -1.20 4.58 13.00
C VAL A 400 -2.05 5.38 12.04
N ARG A 401 -3.27 5.71 12.47
CA ARG A 401 -4.26 6.44 11.69
C ARG A 401 -4.44 7.85 12.21
N PHE A 402 -4.20 8.83 11.35
CA PHE A 402 -4.58 10.21 11.58
C PHE A 402 -6.01 10.41 11.08
N THR A 403 -6.83 11.10 11.86
CA THR A 403 -8.24 11.35 11.54
C THR A 403 -8.62 12.78 11.93
N THR A 404 -9.32 13.49 11.05
CA THR A 404 -9.82 14.83 11.37
C THR A 404 -10.98 14.76 12.35
N GLU A 405 -10.96 15.64 13.35
CA GLU A 405 -12.14 15.86 14.19
C GLU A 405 -12.46 17.34 14.37
N GLY A 406 -13.60 17.75 13.80
CA GLY A 406 -14.04 19.14 13.84
C GLY A 406 -13.39 20.03 12.77
N ALA A 407 -13.73 21.31 12.79
CA ALA A 407 -13.35 22.24 11.74
C ALA A 407 -11.85 22.57 11.77
N GLY A 408 -11.21 22.56 10.60
CA GLY A 408 -9.82 22.99 10.41
C GLY A 408 -9.06 22.05 9.48
N ALA A 409 -8.88 22.46 8.23
CA ALA A 409 -8.04 21.73 7.29
C ALA A 409 -6.56 21.91 7.65
N ILE A 410 -5.74 20.87 7.46
CA ILE A 410 -4.27 20.99 7.52
C ILE A 410 -3.66 20.41 6.25
N ASN A 411 -2.42 20.82 6.02
CA ASN A 411 -1.44 20.08 5.26
C ASN A 411 -0.46 19.44 6.26
N PHE A 412 0.03 18.23 6.00
CA PHE A 412 1.14 17.68 6.76
C PHE A 412 2.18 17.01 5.85
N ASP A 413 3.45 17.22 6.18
CA ASP A 413 4.63 16.83 5.38
C ASP A 413 5.18 15.49 5.88
N TYR A 414 5.43 15.39 7.19
CA TYR A 414 5.89 14.15 7.81
C TYR A 414 5.46 14.06 9.25
N PHE A 415 5.66 12.89 9.84
CA PHE A 415 5.61 12.71 11.28
C PHE A 415 6.84 11.94 11.77
N THR A 416 7.18 12.12 13.05
CA THR A 416 8.23 11.35 13.71
C THR A 416 7.72 10.57 14.90
N LEU A 417 8.29 9.40 15.11
CA LEU A 417 8.07 8.54 16.28
C LEU A 417 9.41 8.36 17.00
N THR A 418 9.55 8.97 18.17
CA THR A 418 10.77 8.86 18.97
C THR A 418 10.53 7.98 20.17
N ASP A 419 11.29 6.89 20.32
CA ASP A 419 11.21 6.02 21.49
C ASP A 419 11.54 6.81 22.76
N THR A 420 10.62 6.79 23.72
CA THR A 420 10.80 7.46 25.01
C THR A 420 11.63 6.62 26.00
N GLY A 421 11.85 5.34 25.70
CA GLY A 421 12.39 4.34 26.61
C GLY A 421 11.39 3.89 27.69
N GLN A 422 10.15 4.38 27.65
CA GLN A 422 9.11 4.06 28.63
C GLN A 422 8.18 2.95 28.14
N VAL A 423 7.62 2.18 29.07
CA VAL A 423 6.69 1.08 28.76
C VAL A 423 5.27 1.45 29.18
N PRO A 424 4.23 1.26 28.34
CA PRO A 424 2.85 1.57 28.73
C PRO A 424 2.38 0.67 29.88
N GLY A 425 1.51 1.20 30.73
CA GLY A 425 0.71 0.41 31.67
C GLY A 425 -0.61 -0.03 31.03
N THR A 426 -1.19 -1.14 31.50
CA THR A 426 -2.47 -1.68 31.01
C THR A 426 -3.60 -1.39 31.99
N VAL A 427 -4.66 -0.73 31.54
CA VAL A 427 -5.93 -0.64 32.27
C VAL A 427 -6.93 -1.61 31.68
N HIS A 428 -7.56 -2.42 32.52
CA HIS A 428 -8.54 -3.42 32.09
C HIS A 428 -9.65 -3.58 33.10
N GLY A 429 -10.80 -4.08 32.66
CA GLY A 429 -11.95 -4.25 33.55
C GLY A 429 -13.17 -4.83 32.86
N THR A 430 -14.30 -4.80 33.57
CA THR A 430 -15.60 -5.25 33.04
C THR A 430 -16.69 -4.20 33.21
N VAL A 431 -17.49 -3.97 32.16
CA VAL A 431 -18.72 -3.18 32.26
C VAL A 431 -19.90 -4.13 32.45
N MET A 432 -20.68 -3.91 33.51
CA MET A 432 -21.74 -4.79 33.97
C MET A 432 -23.04 -4.02 34.21
N ASN A 433 -24.19 -4.61 33.88
CA ASN A 433 -25.51 -4.12 34.23
C ASN A 433 -25.74 -4.35 35.74
N ALA A 434 -25.69 -3.26 36.51
CA ALA A 434 -25.87 -3.30 37.96
C ALA A 434 -27.34 -3.41 38.40
N SER A 435 -28.30 -3.19 37.50
CA SER A 435 -29.74 -3.18 37.79
C SER A 435 -30.39 -4.56 37.82
N VAL A 436 -29.63 -5.62 37.52
CA VAL A 436 -30.10 -7.02 37.52
C VAL A 436 -29.26 -7.89 38.48
N SER A 437 -29.86 -8.98 38.96
CA SER A 437 -29.20 -9.96 39.82
C SER A 437 -29.40 -11.38 39.26
N PRO A 438 -28.33 -12.12 38.89
CA PRO A 438 -26.92 -11.68 38.92
C PRO A 438 -26.65 -10.57 37.90
N LYS A 439 -25.61 -9.76 38.16
CA LYS A 439 -25.14 -8.75 37.20
C LYS A 439 -24.79 -9.43 35.88
N THR A 440 -25.17 -8.79 34.77
CA THR A 440 -24.87 -9.30 33.43
C THR A 440 -23.88 -8.39 32.71
N PRO A 441 -22.97 -8.91 31.86
CA PRO A 441 -22.03 -8.10 31.13
C PRO A 441 -22.71 -7.22 30.08
N ILE A 442 -22.16 -6.02 29.85
CA ILE A 442 -22.63 -5.11 28.81
C ILE A 442 -21.63 -5.15 27.65
N SER A 443 -22.05 -5.71 26.52
CA SER A 443 -21.27 -5.76 25.28
C SER A 443 -21.35 -4.46 24.49
N GLY A 444 -20.23 -4.05 23.91
CA GLY A 444 -20.12 -2.85 23.08
C GLY A 444 -20.48 -1.56 23.83
N ALA A 445 -20.21 -1.49 25.13
CA ALA A 445 -20.15 -0.22 25.84
C ALA A 445 -18.88 0.51 25.41
N THR A 446 -18.97 1.81 25.19
CA THR A 446 -17.82 2.67 24.90
C THR A 446 -17.19 3.10 26.22
N ILE A 447 -15.88 3.02 26.35
CA ILE A 447 -15.15 3.51 27.52
C ILE A 447 -14.31 4.69 27.05
N THR A 448 -14.70 5.89 27.45
CA THR A 448 -13.92 7.11 27.24
C THR A 448 -12.96 7.28 28.40
N VAL A 449 -11.67 7.35 28.12
CA VAL A 449 -10.62 7.59 29.12
C VAL A 449 -10.24 9.05 29.07
N LYS A 450 -10.34 9.72 30.22
CA LYS A 450 -9.91 11.10 30.38
C LYS A 450 -8.70 11.23 31.29
N ASP A 451 -7.80 12.16 30.97
CA ASP A 451 -6.67 12.50 31.84
C ASP A 451 -7.04 13.51 32.94
N ALA A 452 -6.04 14.00 33.67
CA ALA A 452 -6.21 14.99 34.73
C ALA A 452 -6.65 16.39 34.23
N ALA A 453 -6.50 16.67 32.92
CA ALA A 453 -6.97 17.89 32.28
C ALA A 453 -8.40 17.76 31.71
N ASP A 454 -9.09 16.64 31.98
CA ASP A 454 -10.41 16.30 31.46
C ASP A 454 -10.46 16.13 29.92
N MET A 455 -9.29 15.92 29.31
CA MET A 455 -9.14 15.64 27.89
C MET A 455 -9.32 14.15 27.64
N THR A 456 -10.02 13.78 26.56
CA THR A 456 -10.12 12.39 26.12
C THR A 456 -8.80 11.94 25.51
N VAL A 457 -8.25 10.85 26.05
CA VAL A 457 -6.90 10.34 25.70
C VAL A 457 -6.90 8.89 25.23
N ALA A 458 -8.02 8.18 25.41
CA ALA A 458 -8.27 6.91 24.74
C ALA A 458 -9.78 6.61 24.72
N VAL A 459 -10.18 5.76 23.77
CA VAL A 459 -11.55 5.23 23.69
C VAL A 459 -11.47 3.73 23.36
N THR A 460 -12.07 2.88 24.17
CA THR A 460 -12.15 1.43 23.87
C THR A 460 -13.59 0.96 23.94
N THR A 461 -13.88 -0.26 23.48
CA THR A 461 -15.22 -0.84 23.62
C THR A 461 -15.15 -2.19 24.33
N THR A 462 -16.21 -2.54 25.05
CA THR A 462 -16.30 -3.86 25.66
C THR A 462 -16.59 -4.95 24.64
N ASN A 463 -15.97 -6.11 24.81
CA ASN A 463 -16.30 -7.31 24.06
C ASN A 463 -17.63 -7.94 24.53
N ALA A 464 -18.00 -9.10 23.95
CA ALA A 464 -19.23 -9.84 24.29
C ALA A 464 -19.35 -10.23 25.77
N SER A 465 -18.21 -10.37 26.47
CA SER A 465 -18.15 -10.66 27.91
C SER A 465 -18.08 -9.40 28.78
N GLY A 466 -18.27 -8.21 28.19
CA GLY A 466 -18.18 -6.94 28.90
C GLY A 466 -16.75 -6.51 29.25
N LEU A 467 -15.73 -7.23 28.79
CA LEU A 467 -14.33 -6.94 29.09
C LEU A 467 -13.79 -5.83 28.18
N TYR A 468 -12.98 -4.94 28.74
CA TYR A 468 -12.18 -3.96 28.01
C TYR A 468 -10.73 -3.98 28.48
N SER A 469 -9.83 -3.51 27.62
CA SER A 469 -8.42 -3.28 27.92
C SER A 469 -7.93 -2.09 27.10
N VAL A 470 -7.02 -1.28 27.67
CA VAL A 470 -6.37 -0.14 27.02
C VAL A 470 -4.96 0.04 27.58
N MET A 471 -4.00 0.38 26.72
CA MET A 471 -2.62 0.69 27.11
C MET A 471 -2.43 2.20 27.17
N LEU A 472 -1.88 2.70 28.29
CA LEU A 472 -1.73 4.13 28.56
C LEU A 472 -0.36 4.43 29.18
N PRO A 473 0.15 5.65 29.03
CA PRO A 473 1.25 6.14 29.84
C PRO A 473 0.96 6.05 31.34
N ALA A 474 1.99 6.09 32.18
CA ALA A 474 1.82 6.19 33.62
C ALA A 474 1.13 7.52 33.97
N GLY A 475 0.08 7.47 34.80
CA GLY A 475 -0.73 8.65 35.08
C GLY A 475 -2.04 8.33 35.81
N PHE A 476 -2.76 9.39 36.17
CA PHE A 476 -4.10 9.30 36.76
C PHE A 476 -5.15 9.60 35.70
N TYR A 477 -6.12 8.69 35.55
CA TYR A 477 -7.16 8.75 34.54
C TYR A 477 -8.54 8.53 35.14
N THR A 478 -9.58 8.98 34.42
CA THR A 478 -10.99 8.68 34.69
C THR A 478 -11.58 7.90 33.53
N LEU A 479 -12.11 6.71 33.79
CA LEU A 479 -12.78 5.87 32.80
C LEU A 479 -14.28 6.10 32.88
N ILE A 480 -14.89 6.46 31.76
CA ILE A 480 -16.31 6.81 31.64
C ILE A 480 -16.97 5.81 30.70
N PRO A 481 -17.69 4.78 31.22
CA PRO A 481 -18.40 3.82 30.39
C PRO A 481 -19.74 4.39 29.91
N GLU A 482 -20.06 4.24 28.64
CA GLU A 482 -21.29 4.74 28.02
C GLU A 482 -21.96 3.63 27.18
N LYS A 483 -23.28 3.48 27.38
CA LYS A 483 -24.13 2.61 26.56
C LYS A 483 -25.55 3.14 26.57
N THR A 484 -26.17 3.26 25.40
CA THR A 484 -27.57 3.67 25.27
C THR A 484 -28.47 2.82 26.17
N GLY A 485 -29.29 3.49 27.00
CA GLY A 485 -30.20 2.84 27.94
C GLY A 485 -29.60 2.51 29.31
N PHE A 486 -28.34 2.88 29.57
CA PHE A 486 -27.66 2.72 30.85
C PHE A 486 -27.17 4.06 31.40
N GLU A 487 -27.17 4.20 32.72
CA GLU A 487 -26.49 5.31 33.39
C GLU A 487 -24.99 5.04 33.47
N SER A 488 -24.18 6.08 33.22
CA SER A 488 -22.72 5.99 33.31
C SER A 488 -22.25 6.11 34.77
N THR A 489 -21.28 5.30 35.17
CA THR A 489 -20.60 5.42 36.46
C THR A 489 -19.08 5.53 36.24
N PRO A 490 -18.52 6.75 36.21
CA PRO A 490 -17.10 6.95 36.04
C PRO A 490 -16.25 6.31 37.16
N LYS A 491 -15.05 5.84 36.81
CA LYS A 491 -14.09 5.24 37.77
C LYS A 491 -12.68 5.79 37.59
N PRO A 492 -11.97 6.13 38.67
CA PRO A 492 -10.57 6.53 38.58
C PRO A 492 -9.66 5.31 38.35
N ALA A 493 -8.56 5.51 37.63
CA ALA A 493 -7.47 4.55 37.48
C ALA A 493 -6.12 5.24 37.67
N ASN A 494 -5.25 4.62 38.45
CA ASN A 494 -3.85 5.01 38.55
C ASN A 494 -3.01 4.00 37.76
N VAL A 495 -2.41 4.46 36.67
CA VAL A 495 -1.59 3.63 35.77
C VAL A 495 -0.14 3.80 36.16
N THR A 496 0.55 2.68 36.34
CA THR A 496 1.99 2.65 36.59
C THR A 496 2.70 2.14 35.36
N GLU A 497 3.93 2.58 35.15
CA GLU A 497 4.75 2.18 34.00
C GLU A 497 4.94 0.65 33.98
N GLY A 498 4.62 0.01 32.84
CA GLY A 498 4.60 -1.45 32.70
C GLY A 498 3.62 -2.21 33.61
N GLY A 499 2.80 -1.49 34.38
CA GLY A 499 1.90 -2.08 35.37
C GLY A 499 0.57 -2.55 34.77
N SER A 500 -0.23 -3.23 35.59
CA SER A 500 -1.58 -3.66 35.25
C SER A 500 -2.57 -3.17 36.30
N THR A 501 -3.56 -2.39 35.87
CA THR A 501 -4.57 -1.75 36.72
C THR A 501 -5.95 -2.29 36.36
N GLN A 502 -6.59 -3.00 37.29
CA GLN A 502 -7.96 -3.48 37.14
C GLN A 502 -8.97 -2.46 37.69
N VAL A 503 -10.04 -2.18 36.94
CA VAL A 503 -11.07 -1.17 37.26
C VAL A 503 -12.48 -1.75 37.24
#